data_AF-A0A2V7U1R7-F1
#
_entry.id   AF-A0A2V7U1R7-F1
#
_cell.length_a   1.000
_cell.length_b   1.000
_cell.length_c   1.000
_cell.angle_alpha   90.00
_cell.angle_beta   90.00
_cell.angle_gamma   90.00
#
_symmetry.space_group_name_H-M   'P 1'
#
loop_
_entity.id
_entity.type
_entity.pdbx_description
1 polymer ?
#
loop_
_entity_poly.entity_id
_entity_poly.type
_entity_poly.pdbx_seq_one_letter_code
_entity_poly.pdbx_strand_id
1 'polypeptide(L)' 'MADRFLAWVSGLPVPAIYAVLTLLSAVENVFPPVPADVAVVVGAFLSHRGLTSAPLIGISCWLANTASSAAMY' A
#
# COMPACT_ATOMS: atom_id res chain seq x y z
N MET A 1 -1.36 -0.16 -17.88
CA MET A 1 -0.72 -1.00 -16.84
C MET A 1 -1.30 -0.70 -15.45
N ALA A 2 -1.41 0.58 -15.07
CA ALA A 2 -2.09 1.00 -13.84
C ALA A 2 -3.54 0.49 -13.71
N ASP A 3 -4.34 0.52 -14.78
CA ASP A 3 -5.73 0.03 -14.74
C ASP A 3 -5.83 -1.46 -14.41
N ARG A 4 -4.92 -2.27 -14.96
CA ARG A 4 -4.85 -3.71 -14.69
C ARG A 4 -4.45 -3.98 -13.24
N PHE A 5 -3.51 -3.18 -12.71
CA PHE A 5 -3.13 -3.26 -11.31
C PHE A 5 -4.28 -2.88 -10.39
N LEU A 6 -4.96 -1.75 -10.66
CA LEU A 6 -6.12 -1.30 -9.90
C LEU A 6 -7.25 -2.31 -9.92
N ALA A 7 -7.56 -2.87 -11.09
CA ALA A 7 -8.58 -3.92 -11.22
C ALA A 7 -8.20 -5.16 -10.39
N TRP A 8 -6.93 -5.57 -10.44
CA TRP A 8 -6.44 -6.69 -9.64
C TRP A 8 -6.55 -6.42 -8.14
N VAL A 9 -6.04 -5.28 -7.64
CA VAL A 9 -6.12 -4.93 -6.21
C VAL A 9 -7.57 -4.84 -5.75
N SER A 10 -8.47 -4.24 -6.54
CA SER A 10 -9.89 -4.12 -6.17
C SER A 10 -10.65 -5.44 -6.14
N GLY A 11 -10.13 -6.49 -6.78
CA GLY A 11 -10.72 -7.83 -6.77
C GLY A 11 -10.25 -8.71 -5.60
N LEU A 12 -9.29 -8.24 -4.81
CA LEU A 12 -8.76 -8.96 -3.65
C LEU A 12 -9.72 -8.85 -2.45
N PRO A 13 -9.72 -9.84 -1.54
CA PRO A 13 -10.39 -9.68 -0.26
C PRO A 13 -9.74 -8.53 0.53
N VAL A 14 -10.54 -7.79 1.30
CA VAL A 14 -10.11 -6.58 2.01
C VAL A 14 -8.78 -6.76 2.79
N PRO A 15 -8.56 -7.83 3.57
CA PRO A 15 -7.29 -8.03 4.27
C PRO A 15 -6.07 -8.12 3.34
N ALA A 16 -6.25 -8.71 2.15
CA ALA A 16 -5.17 -8.82 1.17
C ALA A 16 -4.85 -7.47 0.51
N ILE A 17 -5.83 -6.58 0.35
CA ILE A 17 -5.60 -5.20 -0.10
C ILE A 17 -4.66 -4.48 0.88
N TYR A 18 -4.96 -4.55 2.17
CA TYR A 18 -4.09 -3.97 3.21
C TYR A 18 -2.69 -4.58 3.16
N ALA A 19 -2.57 -5.91 3.09
CA ALA A 19 -1.29 -6.60 3.07
C ALA A 19 -0.43 -6.17 1.86
N VAL A 20 -1.02 -6.14 0.66
CA VAL A 20 -0.30 -5.77 -0.57
C VAL A 20 0.19 -4.32 -0.51
N LEU A 21 -0.68 -3.38 -0.15
CA LEU A 21 -0.31 -1.95 -0.12
C LEU A 21 0.73 -1.66 0.97
N THR A 22 0.58 -2.29 2.14
CA THR A 22 1.54 -2.18 3.24
C THR A 22 2.90 -2.76 2.85
N LEU A 23 2.91 -3.91 2.17
CA LEU A 23 4.15 -4.55 1.72
C LEU A 23 4.85 -3.73 0.62
N LEU A 24 4.10 -3.17 -0.33
CA LEU A 24 4.66 -2.24 -1.32
C LEU A 24 5.33 -1.04 -0.64
N SER A 25 4.70 -0.49 0.40
CA SER A 25 5.26 0.61 1.18
C SER A 25 6.53 0.24 1.94
N ALA A 26 6.68 -1.02 2.37
CA ALA A 26 7.90 -1.51 3.01
C ALA A 26 9.03 -1.79 2.01
N VAL A 27 8.68 -2.33 0.84
CA VAL A 27 9.65 -2.74 -0.18
C VAL A 27 10.41 -1.55 -0.75
N GLU A 28 9.85 -0.34 -0.76
CA GLU A 28 10.54 0.89 -1.20
C GLU A 28 11.94 1.05 -0.57
N ASN A 29 12.09 0.75 0.73
CA ASN A 29 13.37 0.88 1.42
C ASN A 29 14.41 -0.18 1.02
N VAL A 30 13.97 -1.32 0.47
CA VAL A 30 14.82 -2.42 0.01
C VAL A 30 15.10 -2.32 -1.48
N PHE A 31 14.10 -1.87 -2.25
CA PHE A 31 14.14 -1.71 -3.69
C PHE A 31 13.50 -0.36 -4.06
N PRO A 32 14.32 0.72 -4.11
CA PRO A 32 13.87 2.10 -4.33
C PRO A 32 12.99 2.36 -5.56
N PRO A 33 13.04 1.56 -6.64
CA PRO A 33 12.11 1.74 -7.76
C PRO A 33 10.64 1.48 -7.43
N VAL A 34 10.30 0.94 -6.25
CA VAL A 34 8.90 0.74 -5.81
C VAL A 34 8.42 1.98 -5.04
N PRO A 35 7.42 2.73 -5.55
CA PRO A 35 6.95 3.96 -4.91
C PRO A 35 5.91 3.70 -3.82
N ALA A 36 6.21 4.00 -2.56
CA ALA A 36 5.27 3.84 -1.45
C ALA A 36 4.07 4.78 -1.56
N ASP A 37 4.28 6.00 -2.03
CA ASP A 37 3.23 7.02 -2.20
C ASP A 37 2.10 6.52 -3.11
N VAL A 38 2.43 5.74 -4.14
CA VAL A 38 1.43 5.15 -5.04
C VAL A 38 0.58 4.13 -4.29
N ALA A 39 1.14 3.33 -3.39
CA ALA A 39 0.38 2.39 -2.59
C ALA A 39 -0.61 3.12 -1.65
N VAL A 40 -0.19 4.23 -1.04
CA VAL A 40 -1.05 5.07 -0.18
C VAL A 40 -2.17 5.71 -1.00
N VAL A 41 -1.88 6.27 -2.18
CA VAL A 41 -2.88 6.88 -3.07
C VAL A 41 -3.89 5.83 -3.58
N VAL A 42 -3.42 4.64 -3.96
CA VAL A 42 -4.30 3.54 -4.37
C VAL A 42 -5.21 3.12 -3.22
N GLY A 43 -4.68 2.97 -2.01
CA GLY A 43 -5.50 2.63 -0.85
C GLY A 43 -6.49 3.72 -0.46
N ALA A 44 -6.12 5.00 -0.60
CA ALA A 44 -7.04 6.13 -0.43
C ALA A 44 -8.17 6.11 -1.48
N PHE A 45 -7.85 5.82 -2.73
CA PHE A 45 -8.85 5.67 -3.79
C PHE A 45 -9.83 4.51 -3.51
N LEU A 46 -9.31 3.35 -3.06
CA LEU A 46 -10.15 2.21 -2.71
C LEU A 46 -11.01 2.47 -1.47
N SER A 47 -10.56 3.34 -0.56
CA SER A 47 -11.35 3.74 0.61
C SER A 47 -12.57 4.57 0.22
N HIS A 48 -12.45 5.41 -0.80
CA HIS A 48 -13.58 6.16 -1.35
C HIS A 48 -14.64 5.24 -1.98
N ARG A 49 -14.25 4.03 -2.40
CA ARG A 49 -15.15 2.98 -2.91
C ARG A 49 -15.72 2.08 -1.81
N GLY A 50 -15.41 2.34 -0.53
CA GLY A 50 -15.91 1.57 0.61
C GLY A 50 -15.20 0.24 0.85
N LEU A 51 -14.07 -0.03 0.17
CA LEU A 51 -13.32 -1.29 0.32
C LEU A 51 -12.31 -1.26 1.46
N THR A 52 -11.78 -0.08 1.78
CA THR A 52 -10.74 0.12 2.81
C THR A 52 -11.02 1.37 3.63
N SER A 53 -10.23 1.60 4.67
CA SER A 53 -10.25 2.80 5.51
C SER A 53 -8.98 3.59 5.23
N ALA A 54 -9.13 4.85 4.80
CA ALA A 54 -7.99 5.70 4.46
C ALA A 54 -7.03 5.91 5.65
N PRO A 55 -7.51 6.17 6.89
CA PRO A 55 -6.63 6.27 8.05
C PRO A 55 -5.86 4.98 8.34
N LEU A 56 -6.49 3.81 8.19
CA LEU A 56 -5.82 2.53 8.42
C LEU A 56 -4.75 2.25 7.35
N ILE A 57 -5.03 2.54 6.08
CA ILE A 57 -4.03 2.45 5.00
C ILE A 57 -2.85 3.38 5.28
N GLY A 58 -3.12 4.65 5.65
CA GLY A 58 -2.08 5.63 5.93
C GLY A 58 -1.16 5.19 7.07
N ILE A 59 -1.74 4.77 8.19
CA ILE A 59 -0.97 4.30 9.36
C ILE A 59 -0.19 3.03 9.04
N SER A 60 -0.80 2.05 8.36
CA SER A 60 -0.14 0.79 8.03
C SER A 60 1.04 0.99 7.08
N CYS A 61 0.86 1.77 6.00
CA CYS A 61 1.94 2.09 5.06
C CYS A 61 3.05 2.89 5.75
N TRP A 62 2.70 3.91 6.55
CA TRP A 62 3.69 4.69 7.29
C TRP A 62 4.50 3.85 8.27
N LEU A 63 3.85 2.99 9.06
CA LEU A 63 4.53 2.08 9.98
C LEU A 63 5.44 1.10 9.23
N ALA A 64 4.97 0.54 8.11
CA ALA A 64 5.74 -0.43 7.35
C ALA A 64 6.95 0.20 6.63
N ASN A 65 6.78 1.40 6.08
CA ASN A 65 7.87 2.17 5.50
C ASN A 65 8.90 2.56 6.59
N THR A 66 8.45 3.08 7.72
CA THR A 66 9.34 3.48 8.83
C THR A 66 10.09 2.27 9.39
N ALA A 67 9.40 1.15 9.63
CA ALA A 67 10.02 -0.07 10.17
C ALA A 67 11.01 -0.71 9.19
N SER A 68 10.69 -0.76 7.89
CA SER A 68 11.62 -1.28 6.87
C SER A 68 12.82 -0.37 6.65
N SER A 69 12.64 0.95 6.71
CA SER A 69 13.74 1.93 6.71
C SER A 69 14.67 1.68 7.90
N ALA A 70 14.12 1.57 9.12
CA ALA A 70 14.89 1.31 10.33
C ALA A 70 15.62 -0.05 10.30
N ALA A 71 15.10 -1.05 9.58
CA ALA A 71 15.74 -2.36 9.44
C ALA A 71 16.88 -2.38 8.40
N MET A 72 16.94 -1.40 7.50
CA MET A 72 18.00 -1.28 6.49
C MET A 72 19.21 -0.46 6.99
N TYR A 73 19.02 0.36 8.03
CA TYR A 73 20.09 1.10 8.72
C TYR A 73 20.75 0.26 9.82
#